data_AF-A0A2T1E7Z7-F1
#
_entry.id   AF-A0A2T1E7Z7-F1
#
_cell.length_a   1.000
_cell.length_b   1.000
_cell.length_c   1.000
_cell.angle_alpha   90.00
_cell.angle_beta   90.00
_cell.angle_gamma   90.00
#
_symmetry.space_group_name_H-M   'P 1'
#
loop_
_entity.id
_entity.type
_entity.pdbx_description
1 polymer ?
#
loop_
_entity_poly.entity_id
_entity_poly.type
_entity_poly.pdbx_seq_one_letter_code
_entity_poly.pdbx_strand_id
1 'polypeptide(L)'
;MEPIEKLLVRLFRLKDYCIDQSTMLQVEKLKIFLASPSDAPTERRYVVEVVEEVNRLVAGDRGVVLEVVRSEKNVFPGYGTDGQDILNKQIANMQEYELFIGIMWNRIGTKTPRARSGTVEEFGRAVSTLRRKGKPQVWFYFRQAAAHLTTKEELQQRAEVLEFRSKFQRGKGLFWDYTTPADFRNQLRGQLILWLNQRKKKTAQPRAAEKKQGNNVSGEAIKSRSSPVARDRKKPASGTTTKTAMAKTNTATRPSTASRKALASKSSAARSPRAVRSPEAWVMLDGKFFQAQLSNTQPDRSIILQIPPKDMEQAAELKALHPGEFHNRKQLAYADLHEAGIMQISSVTTESLAGKPSFSIILNPIQRSQNSGFAMEANFNNHSADEIAELRARLILLGEALPRDLGRFFTTQFDGPHNRPVAIEEGIFPELWAKLQTQPELFLPRAWLWAAYYLKMCQVVEDVLELQLGPVKNKVMPVRFRGRRKRVYANQESSIINVEGSCTLSA
;
A
#
# COMPACT_ATOMS: atom_id res chain seq x y z
N MET A 1 -0.62 49.77 47.44
CA MET A 1 -1.17 48.57 46.77
C MET A 1 -0.01 47.64 46.47
N GLU A 2 -0.08 46.35 46.83
CA GLU A 2 0.68 45.31 46.15
C GLU A 2 -0.30 44.46 45.32
N PRO A 3 -0.04 44.18 44.03
CA PRO A 3 -0.94 43.38 43.19
C PRO A 3 -0.92 41.87 43.49
N ILE A 4 -1.94 41.18 42.97
CA ILE A 4 -2.23 39.74 43.15
C ILE A 4 -1.16 38.81 42.53
N GLU A 5 -0.23 39.34 41.73
CA GLU A 5 0.80 38.59 41.00
C GLU A 5 1.62 37.63 41.88
N LYS A 6 1.91 38.00 43.13
CA LYS A 6 2.69 37.17 44.07
C LYS A 6 2.03 35.84 44.46
N LEU A 7 0.73 35.65 44.21
CA LEU A 7 0.05 34.38 44.48
C LEU A 7 0.15 33.38 43.31
N LEU A 8 0.21 33.86 42.07
CA LEU A 8 0.19 33.04 40.85
C LEU A 8 1.51 32.28 40.59
N VAL A 9 2.64 32.85 40.99
CA VAL A 9 3.98 32.26 40.77
C VAL A 9 4.19 30.96 41.56
N ARG A 10 3.35 30.65 42.57
CA ARG A 10 3.54 29.50 43.47
C ARG A 10 2.90 28.18 42.99
N LEU A 11 2.11 28.18 41.91
CA LEU A 11 1.48 26.96 41.37
C LEU A 11 2.19 26.35 40.14
N PHE A 12 3.10 27.07 39.49
CA PHE A 12 3.90 26.53 38.37
C PHE A 12 5.19 25.86 38.85
N ARG A 13 5.03 24.69 39.48
CA ARG A 13 6.12 23.74 39.77
C ARG A 13 5.79 22.30 39.34
N LEU A 14 5.20 22.15 38.14
CA LEU A 14 5.38 20.94 37.36
C LEU A 14 6.56 21.13 36.42
N LYS A 15 7.68 20.51 36.81
CA LYS A 15 8.89 20.40 36.01
C LYS A 15 8.78 19.18 35.08
N ASP A 16 9.67 19.11 34.10
CA ASP A 16 10.05 17.87 33.41
C ASP A 16 8.97 17.16 32.59
N TYR A 17 8.55 17.76 31.47
CA TYR A 17 8.26 16.99 30.24
C TYR A 17 8.62 17.74 28.93
N CYS A 18 9.78 18.39 28.91
CA CYS A 18 10.42 18.78 27.67
C CYS A 18 10.89 17.51 26.94
N ILE A 19 10.11 17.03 25.97
CA ILE A 19 10.53 15.91 25.11
C ILE A 19 11.71 16.38 24.25
N ASP A 20 12.87 15.78 24.48
CA ASP A 20 14.05 15.92 23.61
C ASP A 20 13.71 15.47 22.19
N GLN A 21 13.78 16.38 21.22
CA GLN A 21 13.61 16.05 19.79
C GLN A 21 14.86 15.39 19.17
N SER A 22 15.94 15.19 19.94
CA SER A 22 17.24 14.68 19.46
C SER A 22 17.38 13.16 19.55
N THR A 23 16.51 12.46 20.29
CA THR A 23 16.54 10.99 20.40
C THR A 23 15.89 10.31 19.18
N MET A 24 16.51 10.46 18.01
CA MET A 24 16.16 9.67 16.83
C MET A 24 16.32 8.18 17.13
N LEU A 25 15.21 7.43 17.08
CA LEU A 25 15.22 5.97 17.11
C LEU A 25 15.92 5.45 15.84
N GLN A 26 17.21 5.12 15.95
CA GLN A 26 17.98 4.57 14.84
C GLN A 26 17.47 3.16 14.48
N VAL A 27 16.73 3.08 13.38
CA VAL A 27 16.20 1.82 12.84
C VAL A 27 17.33 1.03 12.18
N GLU A 28 17.65 -0.16 12.70
CA GLU A 28 18.67 -1.04 12.14
C GLU A 28 18.17 -1.68 10.83
N LYS A 29 18.72 -1.25 9.69
CA LYS A 29 18.36 -1.78 8.38
C LYS A 29 19.13 -3.07 8.08
N LEU A 30 18.43 -4.20 8.01
CA LEU A 30 19.01 -5.52 7.76
C LEU A 30 18.78 -5.93 6.30
N LYS A 31 19.83 -5.95 5.48
CA LYS A 31 19.72 -6.38 4.09
C LYS A 31 19.64 -7.91 3.97
N ILE A 32 18.69 -8.39 3.18
CA ILE A 32 18.47 -9.78 2.81
C ILE A 32 18.77 -9.93 1.32
N PHE A 33 19.72 -10.78 0.95
CA PHE A 33 19.99 -11.09 -0.46
C PHE A 33 19.11 -12.26 -0.93
N LEU A 34 18.39 -12.10 -2.04
CA LEU A 34 17.57 -13.16 -2.64
C LEU A 34 18.21 -13.69 -3.93
N ALA A 35 18.66 -14.95 -3.87
CA ALA A 35 19.28 -15.68 -4.98
C ALA A 35 18.36 -16.82 -5.45
N SER A 36 18.05 -16.87 -6.75
CA SER A 36 17.15 -17.90 -7.31
C SER A 36 17.24 -17.96 -8.84
N PRO A 37 17.12 -19.13 -9.47
CA PRO A 37 16.88 -19.24 -10.92
C PRO A 37 15.46 -18.76 -11.30
N SER A 38 15.20 -18.73 -12.61
CA SER A 38 13.96 -18.18 -13.19
C SER A 38 12.70 -19.04 -13.00
N ASP A 39 12.82 -20.29 -12.55
CA ASP A 39 11.72 -21.25 -12.36
C ASP A 39 11.01 -21.14 -11.00
N ALA A 40 11.43 -20.24 -10.11
CA ALA A 40 10.81 -19.98 -8.81
C ALA A 40 10.11 -18.59 -8.67
N PRO A 41 9.36 -18.07 -9.67
CA PRO A 41 8.86 -16.70 -9.66
C PRO A 41 7.84 -16.42 -8.54
N THR A 42 7.04 -17.43 -8.18
CA THR A 42 6.04 -17.34 -7.10
C THR A 42 6.73 -17.21 -5.74
N GLU A 43 7.75 -18.02 -5.48
CA GLU A 43 8.50 -18.02 -4.24
C GLU A 43 9.35 -16.74 -4.11
N ARG A 44 9.92 -16.24 -5.21
CA ARG A 44 10.54 -14.91 -5.26
C ARG A 44 9.56 -13.79 -4.85
N ARG A 45 8.29 -13.85 -5.29
CA ARG A 45 7.24 -12.92 -4.85
C ARG A 45 6.96 -13.08 -3.35
N TYR A 46 6.79 -14.32 -2.89
CA TYR A 46 6.53 -14.63 -1.48
C TYR A 46 7.65 -14.19 -0.53
N VAL A 47 8.92 -14.20 -0.93
CA VAL A 47 9.99 -13.61 -0.10
C VAL A 47 9.73 -12.13 0.20
N VAL A 48 9.27 -11.34 -0.79
CA VAL A 48 8.95 -9.93 -0.56
C VAL A 48 7.66 -9.77 0.22
N GLU A 49 6.58 -10.49 -0.12
CA GLU A 49 5.32 -10.45 0.65
C GLU A 49 5.57 -10.75 2.14
N VAL A 50 6.32 -11.80 2.45
CA VAL A 50 6.59 -12.24 3.82
C VAL A 50 7.55 -11.30 4.53
N VAL A 51 8.60 -10.78 3.87
CA VAL A 51 9.50 -9.80 4.50
C VAL A 51 8.78 -8.48 4.79
N GLU A 52 7.87 -8.03 3.92
CA GLU A 52 6.99 -6.90 4.21
C GLU A 52 6.01 -7.19 5.36
N GLU A 53 5.48 -8.42 5.44
CA GLU A 53 4.59 -8.86 6.51
C GLU A 53 5.31 -8.87 7.87
N VAL A 54 6.50 -9.46 7.93
CA VAL A 54 7.37 -9.50 9.12
C VAL A 54 7.84 -8.08 9.51
N ASN A 55 8.08 -7.20 8.54
CA ASN A 55 8.36 -5.78 8.82
C ASN A 55 7.20 -5.09 9.55
N ARG A 56 5.97 -5.27 9.06
CA ARG A 56 4.76 -4.67 9.65
C ARG A 56 4.40 -5.25 11.03
N LEU A 57 4.66 -6.54 11.27
CA LEU A 57 4.14 -7.25 12.44
C LEU A 57 5.16 -7.53 13.55
N VAL A 58 6.47 -7.46 13.27
CA VAL A 58 7.52 -7.90 14.23
C VAL A 58 8.80 -7.06 14.18
N ALA A 59 9.23 -6.58 13.01
CA ALA A 59 10.51 -5.85 12.92
C ALA A 59 10.41 -4.40 13.43
N GLY A 60 9.31 -3.70 13.16
CA GLY A 60 9.08 -2.32 13.62
C GLY A 60 9.26 -2.14 15.13
N ASP A 61 8.58 -2.97 15.94
CA ASP A 61 8.65 -2.97 17.42
C ASP A 61 10.05 -3.33 17.97
N ARG A 62 10.92 -3.88 17.12
CA ARG A 62 12.32 -4.21 17.43
C ARG A 62 13.29 -3.09 17.04
N GLY A 63 12.81 -2.02 16.38
CA GLY A 63 13.64 -0.97 15.80
C GLY A 63 14.41 -1.47 14.57
N VAL A 64 13.83 -2.38 13.80
CA VAL A 64 14.49 -3.10 12.68
C VAL A 64 13.65 -2.97 11.41
N VAL A 65 14.32 -2.81 10.26
CA VAL A 65 13.68 -2.95 8.94
C VAL A 65 14.48 -3.90 8.06
N LEU A 66 13.81 -4.95 7.59
CA LEU A 66 14.32 -5.91 6.61
C LEU A 66 14.20 -5.35 5.19
N GLU A 67 15.26 -5.43 4.39
CA GLU A 67 15.27 -5.03 2.97
C GLU A 67 15.61 -6.21 2.08
N VAL A 68 14.73 -6.59 1.14
CA VAL A 68 15.04 -7.62 0.13
C VAL A 68 15.73 -6.97 -1.07
N VAL A 69 16.98 -7.33 -1.32
CA VAL A 69 17.69 -6.98 -2.56
C VAL A 69 17.61 -8.14 -3.55
N ARG A 70 17.32 -7.81 -4.81
CA ARG A 70 17.26 -8.76 -5.93
C ARG A 70 18.17 -8.31 -7.07
N SER A 71 18.81 -9.26 -7.73
CA SER A 71 19.65 -9.05 -8.93
C SER A 71 18.94 -8.33 -10.08
N GLU A 72 17.66 -8.62 -10.32
CA GLU A 72 16.91 -8.07 -11.47
C GLU A 72 16.26 -6.69 -11.24
N LYS A 73 16.13 -6.21 -10.00
CA LYS A 73 15.29 -5.02 -9.69
C LYS A 73 16.03 -3.81 -9.13
N ASN A 74 17.23 -3.97 -8.61
CA ASN A 74 17.98 -2.90 -7.96
C ASN A 74 19.23 -2.50 -8.78
N VAL A 75 19.14 -2.63 -10.11
CA VAL A 75 20.27 -2.51 -11.05
C VAL A 75 19.89 -1.58 -12.17
N PHE A 76 20.75 -0.59 -12.42
CA PHE A 76 20.59 0.36 -13.53
C PHE A 76 21.37 -0.11 -14.76
N PRO A 77 20.85 0.05 -15.99
CA PRO A 77 21.58 -0.26 -17.20
C PRO A 77 22.95 0.44 -17.25
N GLY A 78 23.96 -0.28 -17.72
CA GLY A 78 25.33 0.21 -17.80
C GLY A 78 26.14 -0.59 -18.82
N TYR A 79 27.42 -0.26 -18.97
CA TYR A 79 28.34 -0.91 -19.90
C TYR A 79 29.55 -1.48 -19.15
N GLY A 80 30.10 -2.60 -19.63
CA GLY A 80 31.12 -3.36 -18.91
C GLY A 80 31.52 -4.66 -19.63
N THR A 81 32.40 -5.44 -19.00
CA THR A 81 33.00 -6.67 -19.54
C THR A 81 31.99 -7.78 -19.83
N ASP A 82 31.03 -7.99 -18.93
CA ASP A 82 29.78 -8.72 -19.20
C ASP A 82 28.64 -8.14 -18.34
N GLY A 83 27.40 -8.54 -18.61
CA GLY A 83 26.23 -8.06 -17.85
C GLY A 83 26.22 -8.49 -16.37
N GLN A 84 26.83 -9.64 -16.06
CA GLN A 84 26.98 -10.14 -14.69
C GLN A 84 28.05 -9.35 -13.92
N ASP A 85 29.08 -8.81 -14.58
CA ASP A 85 30.12 -7.96 -13.97
C ASP A 85 29.58 -6.60 -13.51
N ILE A 86 28.62 -6.03 -14.23
CA ILE A 86 27.95 -4.77 -13.86
C ILE A 86 27.05 -5.01 -12.64
N LEU A 87 26.22 -6.06 -12.70
CA LEU A 87 25.43 -6.59 -11.60
C LEU A 87 26.30 -6.88 -10.37
N ASN A 88 27.42 -7.57 -10.56
CA ASN A 88 28.42 -7.90 -9.53
C ASN A 88 29.07 -6.67 -8.88
N LYS A 89 29.12 -5.51 -9.56
CA LYS A 89 29.64 -4.26 -9.00
C LYS A 89 28.57 -3.50 -8.21
N GLN A 90 27.32 -3.48 -8.69
CA GLN A 90 26.21 -2.82 -8.00
C GLN A 90 25.69 -3.62 -6.78
N ILE A 91 25.95 -4.92 -6.72
CA ILE A 91 25.55 -5.83 -5.61
C ILE A 91 26.75 -6.30 -4.75
N ALA A 92 27.97 -5.86 -5.08
CA ALA A 92 29.27 -6.44 -4.70
C ALA A 92 29.45 -6.90 -3.24
N ASN A 93 28.86 -6.18 -2.29
CA ASN A 93 29.30 -6.19 -0.90
C ASN A 93 28.51 -7.21 -0.05
N MET A 94 28.76 -8.51 -0.21
CA MET A 94 28.09 -9.59 0.55
C MET A 94 28.10 -9.39 2.08
N GLN A 95 29.08 -8.65 2.62
CA GLN A 95 29.21 -8.32 4.04
C GLN A 95 28.21 -7.24 4.55
N GLU A 96 27.52 -6.52 3.67
CA GLU A 96 26.39 -5.65 4.05
C GLU A 96 25.10 -6.42 4.33
N TYR A 97 25.03 -7.68 3.87
CA TYR A 97 23.88 -8.54 4.08
C TYR A 97 23.96 -9.28 5.40
N GLU A 98 22.81 -9.40 6.02
CA GLU A 98 22.61 -10.06 7.31
C GLU A 98 22.06 -11.49 7.11
N LEU A 99 21.34 -11.69 6.00
CA LEU A 99 20.78 -12.96 5.58
C LEU A 99 20.90 -13.12 4.05
N PHE A 100 21.17 -14.34 3.60
CA PHE A 100 21.10 -14.80 2.22
C PHE A 100 20.01 -15.86 2.14
N ILE A 101 19.11 -15.74 1.16
CA ILE A 101 18.05 -16.70 0.86
C ILE A 101 18.29 -17.26 -0.55
N GLY A 102 18.67 -18.53 -0.62
CA GLY A 102 18.72 -19.30 -1.86
C GLY A 102 17.44 -20.10 -2.09
N ILE A 103 16.93 -20.13 -3.32
CA ILE A 103 15.77 -20.95 -3.72
C ILE A 103 16.12 -21.70 -5.02
N MET A 104 15.84 -23.00 -5.09
CA MET A 104 16.00 -23.82 -6.31
C MET A 104 14.87 -24.84 -6.47
N TRP A 105 14.50 -25.15 -7.73
CA TRP A 105 13.55 -26.22 -8.07
C TRP A 105 14.14 -27.19 -9.11
N ASN A 106 14.00 -26.91 -10.41
CA ASN A 106 14.49 -27.78 -11.49
C ASN A 106 15.68 -27.17 -12.23
N ARG A 107 15.85 -25.85 -12.18
CA ARG A 107 16.97 -25.17 -12.85
C ARG A 107 18.10 -24.90 -11.86
N ILE A 108 19.34 -25.19 -12.26
CA ILE A 108 20.53 -24.65 -11.57
C ILE A 108 20.77 -23.20 -12.03
N GLY A 109 20.38 -22.87 -13.26
CA GLY A 109 20.51 -21.55 -13.89
C GLY A 109 21.48 -21.54 -15.08
N THR A 110 21.78 -20.35 -15.58
CA THR A 110 22.73 -20.14 -16.70
C THR A 110 24.15 -19.98 -16.20
N LYS A 111 25.09 -20.73 -16.79
CA LYS A 111 26.53 -20.71 -16.49
C LYS A 111 27.13 -19.30 -16.62
N THR A 112 27.98 -18.91 -15.67
CA THR A 112 28.78 -17.67 -15.72
C THR A 112 30.24 -18.01 -16.04
N PRO A 113 31.11 -17.02 -16.33
CA PRO A 113 32.55 -17.26 -16.47
C PRO A 113 33.23 -17.85 -15.22
N ARG A 114 32.57 -17.81 -14.06
CA ARG A 114 33.14 -18.14 -12.74
C ARG A 114 32.42 -19.29 -12.01
N ALA A 115 31.22 -19.67 -12.43
CA ALA A 115 30.41 -20.70 -11.76
C ALA A 115 29.42 -21.41 -12.69
N ARG A 116 28.88 -22.54 -12.22
CA ARG A 116 27.83 -23.32 -12.93
C ARG A 116 26.53 -22.55 -13.10
N SER A 117 26.25 -21.57 -12.24
CA SER A 117 25.24 -20.54 -12.49
C SER A 117 25.48 -19.27 -11.65
N GLY A 118 24.77 -18.19 -11.97
CA GLY A 118 24.77 -16.96 -11.17
C GLY A 118 24.38 -17.21 -9.72
N THR A 119 23.32 -17.97 -9.46
CA THR A 119 22.87 -18.35 -8.10
C THR A 119 23.94 -19.15 -7.33
N VAL A 120 24.71 -20.00 -8.02
CA VAL A 120 25.84 -20.74 -7.44
C VAL A 120 27.04 -19.82 -7.15
N GLU A 121 27.29 -18.81 -8.01
CA GLU A 121 28.32 -17.78 -7.78
C GLU A 121 27.97 -16.91 -6.56
N GLU A 122 26.73 -16.45 -6.48
CA GLU A 122 26.16 -15.65 -5.37
C GLU A 122 26.26 -16.42 -4.04
N PHE A 123 25.85 -17.68 -4.02
CA PHE A 123 26.00 -18.58 -2.86
C PHE A 123 27.46 -18.77 -2.45
N GLY A 124 28.37 -18.98 -3.41
CA GLY A 124 29.81 -19.11 -3.13
C GLY A 124 30.39 -17.85 -2.47
N ARG A 125 29.99 -16.66 -2.94
CA ARG A 125 30.37 -15.36 -2.35
C ARG A 125 29.78 -15.19 -0.94
N ALA A 126 28.53 -15.59 -0.72
CA ALA A 126 27.88 -15.54 0.59
C ALA A 126 28.60 -16.45 1.61
N VAL A 127 28.85 -17.73 1.28
CA VAL A 127 29.57 -18.68 2.16
C VAL A 127 31.02 -18.24 2.42
N SER A 128 31.72 -17.74 1.40
CA SER A 128 33.08 -17.17 1.56
C SER A 128 33.10 -15.95 2.50
N THR A 129 32.02 -15.17 2.54
CA THR A 129 31.91 -14.01 3.43
C THR A 129 31.49 -14.44 4.84
N LEU A 130 30.54 -15.35 4.99
CA LEU A 130 30.15 -15.98 6.25
C LEU A 130 31.37 -16.57 6.98
N ARG A 131 32.21 -17.34 6.29
CA ARG A 131 33.45 -17.92 6.85
C ARG A 131 34.49 -16.88 7.31
N ARG A 132 34.48 -15.66 6.76
CA ARG A 132 35.45 -14.59 7.07
C ARG A 132 34.92 -13.51 8.01
N LYS A 133 33.59 -13.37 8.16
CA LYS A 133 32.93 -12.24 8.84
C LYS A 133 31.75 -12.64 9.75
N GLY A 134 31.39 -13.93 9.82
CA GLY A 134 30.24 -14.40 10.60
C GLY A 134 28.86 -14.08 9.99
N LYS A 135 28.81 -13.40 8.84
CA LYS A 135 27.58 -13.06 8.12
C LYS A 135 27.83 -12.94 6.59
N PRO A 136 26.80 -12.99 5.72
CA PRO A 136 25.38 -13.21 6.03
C PRO A 136 25.13 -14.61 6.57
N GLN A 137 24.07 -14.81 7.36
CA GLN A 137 23.56 -16.16 7.55
C GLN A 137 23.04 -16.69 6.21
N VAL A 138 23.14 -18.00 5.96
CA VAL A 138 22.78 -18.60 4.68
C VAL A 138 21.64 -19.60 4.88
N TRP A 139 20.47 -19.28 4.35
CA TRP A 139 19.33 -20.18 4.27
C TRP A 139 19.15 -20.63 2.81
N PHE A 140 18.71 -21.87 2.63
CA PHE A 140 18.46 -22.43 1.30
C PHE A 140 17.18 -23.27 1.32
N TYR A 141 16.38 -23.11 0.27
CA TYR A 141 15.10 -23.78 0.11
C TYR A 141 15.08 -24.55 -1.21
N PHE A 142 14.67 -25.82 -1.15
CA PHE A 142 14.60 -26.71 -2.30
C PHE A 142 13.17 -27.19 -2.52
N ARG A 143 12.63 -26.94 -3.71
CA ARG A 143 11.30 -27.43 -4.07
C ARG A 143 11.38 -28.88 -4.52
N GLN A 144 10.51 -29.71 -3.94
CA GLN A 144 10.38 -31.13 -4.23
C GLN A 144 9.05 -31.51 -4.90
N ALA A 145 8.26 -30.53 -5.35
CA ALA A 145 7.16 -30.79 -6.27
C ALA A 145 7.68 -31.48 -7.55
N ALA A 146 6.94 -32.51 -7.98
CA ALA A 146 7.14 -33.12 -9.29
C ALA A 146 7.00 -32.07 -10.41
N ALA A 147 7.71 -32.30 -11.51
CA ALA A 147 7.71 -31.44 -12.68
C ALA A 147 7.76 -32.29 -13.95
N HIS A 148 7.07 -31.84 -15.00
CA HIS A 148 7.14 -32.48 -16.30
C HIS A 148 8.39 -31.97 -17.03
N LEU A 149 9.49 -32.70 -16.91
CA LEU A 149 10.76 -32.42 -17.60
C LEU A 149 10.82 -33.37 -18.81
N THR A 150 10.96 -32.83 -20.01
CA THR A 150 10.88 -33.61 -21.26
C THR A 150 12.12 -33.51 -22.13
N THR A 151 12.91 -32.45 -21.95
CA THR A 151 14.17 -32.23 -22.69
C THR A 151 15.38 -32.76 -21.91
N LYS A 152 16.48 -33.07 -22.63
CA LYS A 152 17.74 -33.49 -22.02
C LYS A 152 18.33 -32.37 -21.16
N GLU A 153 18.11 -31.13 -21.58
CA GLU A 153 18.59 -29.89 -20.98
C GLU A 153 17.91 -29.63 -19.62
N GLU A 154 16.60 -29.90 -19.51
CA GLU A 154 15.86 -29.86 -18.24
C GLU A 154 16.27 -30.97 -17.27
N LEU A 155 16.41 -32.21 -17.77
CA LEU A 155 16.86 -33.35 -16.97
C LEU A 155 18.28 -33.12 -16.43
N GLN A 156 19.19 -32.60 -17.27
CA GLN A 156 20.52 -32.16 -16.87
C GLN A 156 20.44 -31.06 -15.81
N GLN A 157 19.69 -29.98 -16.05
CA GLN A 157 19.52 -28.89 -15.08
C GLN A 157 19.01 -29.38 -13.71
N ARG A 158 18.05 -30.32 -13.67
CA ARG A 158 17.56 -30.91 -12.40
C ARG A 158 18.61 -31.81 -11.75
N ALA A 159 19.38 -32.57 -12.52
CA ALA A 159 20.52 -33.34 -11.99
C ALA A 159 21.57 -32.42 -11.34
N GLU A 160 21.85 -31.26 -11.92
CA GLU A 160 22.76 -30.27 -11.33
C GLU A 160 22.22 -29.67 -10.02
N VAL A 161 20.90 -29.44 -9.90
CA VAL A 161 20.27 -29.03 -8.63
C VAL A 161 20.38 -30.12 -7.56
N LEU A 162 20.16 -31.39 -7.92
CA LEU A 162 20.29 -32.52 -7.01
C LEU A 162 21.73 -32.69 -6.52
N GLU A 163 22.72 -32.54 -7.41
CA GLU A 163 24.14 -32.55 -7.09
C GLU A 163 24.52 -31.37 -6.16
N PHE A 164 23.98 -30.18 -6.42
CA PHE A 164 24.16 -29.00 -5.58
C PHE A 164 23.56 -29.20 -4.17
N ARG A 165 22.32 -29.70 -4.05
CA ARG A 165 21.68 -30.04 -2.76
C ARG A 165 22.52 -31.07 -1.99
N SER A 166 23.03 -32.10 -2.67
CA SER A 166 23.90 -33.13 -2.08
C SER A 166 25.29 -32.62 -1.69
N LYS A 167 25.79 -31.54 -2.30
CA LYS A 167 27.00 -30.82 -1.88
C LYS A 167 26.72 -29.90 -0.68
N PHE A 168 25.60 -29.19 -0.69
CA PHE A 168 25.15 -28.31 0.39
C PHE A 168 24.94 -29.09 1.71
N GLN A 169 24.25 -30.23 1.64
CA GLN A 169 23.99 -31.13 2.78
C GLN A 169 25.30 -31.66 3.40
N ARG A 170 26.24 -32.16 2.58
CA ARG A 170 27.57 -32.60 3.05
C ARG A 170 28.41 -31.46 3.65
N GLY A 171 28.16 -30.22 3.23
CA GLY A 171 28.78 -29.03 3.79
C GLY A 171 28.27 -28.61 5.18
N LYS A 172 27.41 -29.40 5.83
CA LYS A 172 26.67 -29.07 7.07
C LYS A 172 25.76 -27.83 6.94
N GLY A 173 25.34 -27.48 5.73
CA GLY A 173 24.36 -26.43 5.52
C GLY A 173 22.96 -26.89 5.91
N LEU A 174 22.25 -26.10 6.71
CA LEU A 174 20.82 -26.29 6.98
C LEU A 174 20.00 -25.76 5.79
N PHE A 175 19.15 -26.59 5.23
CA PHE A 175 18.20 -26.24 4.18
C PHE A 175 16.81 -26.76 4.54
N TRP A 176 15.79 -26.24 3.86
CA TRP A 176 14.42 -26.72 3.98
C TRP A 176 13.88 -27.19 2.64
N ASP A 177 13.25 -28.37 2.63
CA ASP A 177 12.47 -28.85 1.50
C ASP A 177 11.01 -28.37 1.61
N TYR A 178 10.38 -28.11 0.48
CA TYR A 178 8.97 -27.75 0.40
C TYR A 178 8.31 -28.30 -0.87
N THR A 179 7.00 -28.55 -0.84
CA THR A 179 6.26 -29.06 -2.00
C THR A 179 5.55 -27.91 -2.72
N THR A 180 4.65 -27.21 -2.04
CA THR A 180 3.92 -26.08 -2.61
C THR A 180 4.57 -24.74 -2.28
N PRO A 181 4.46 -23.73 -3.16
CA PRO A 181 4.88 -22.36 -2.83
C PRO A 181 4.20 -21.78 -1.57
N ALA A 182 3.01 -22.27 -1.18
CA ALA A 182 2.34 -21.87 0.05
C ALA A 182 3.04 -22.40 1.31
N ASP A 183 3.55 -23.64 1.26
CA ASP A 183 4.37 -24.21 2.33
C ASP A 183 5.63 -23.37 2.55
N PHE A 184 6.33 -23.02 1.46
CA PHE A 184 7.48 -22.12 1.49
C PHE A 184 7.14 -20.76 2.13
N ARG A 185 6.03 -20.13 1.72
CA ARG A 185 5.56 -18.85 2.28
C ARG A 185 5.36 -18.93 3.79
N ASN A 186 4.80 -20.04 4.28
CA ASN A 186 4.50 -20.25 5.69
C ASN A 186 5.75 -20.61 6.51
N GLN A 187 6.63 -21.49 5.98
CA GLN A 187 7.93 -21.82 6.57
C GLN A 187 8.80 -20.56 6.72
N LEU A 188 8.96 -19.78 5.64
CA LEU A 188 9.76 -18.57 5.62
C LEU A 188 9.27 -17.53 6.64
N ARG A 189 7.95 -17.36 6.78
CA ARG A 189 7.36 -16.46 7.80
C ARG A 189 7.81 -16.86 9.20
N GLY A 190 7.55 -18.11 9.58
CA GLY A 190 7.91 -18.61 10.91
C GLY A 190 9.41 -18.48 11.19
N GLN A 191 10.25 -18.82 10.20
CA GLN A 191 11.70 -18.76 10.32
C GLN A 191 12.23 -17.33 10.45
N LEU A 192 11.73 -16.36 9.67
CA LEU A 192 12.09 -14.94 9.80
C LEU A 192 11.68 -14.34 11.15
N ILE A 193 10.51 -14.71 11.67
CA ILE A 193 10.05 -14.27 13.00
C ILE A 193 10.95 -14.86 14.09
N LEU A 194 11.26 -16.15 14.05
CA LEU A 194 12.18 -16.80 14.99
C LEU A 194 13.59 -16.18 14.94
N TRP A 195 14.08 -15.86 13.74
CA TRP A 195 15.38 -15.20 13.54
C TRP A 195 15.43 -13.78 14.11
N LEU A 196 14.39 -12.97 13.91
CA LEU A 196 14.25 -11.67 14.58
C LEU A 196 14.11 -11.79 16.10
N ASN A 197 13.45 -12.85 16.59
CA ASN A 197 13.30 -13.12 18.02
C ASN A 197 14.63 -13.49 18.68
N GLN A 198 15.51 -14.23 17.99
CA GLN A 198 16.84 -14.61 18.47
C GLN A 198 17.88 -13.47 18.44
N ARG A 199 17.63 -12.38 17.69
CA ARG A 199 18.49 -11.18 17.72
C ARG A 199 18.37 -10.49 19.08
N LYS A 200 19.44 -10.57 19.89
CA LYS A 200 19.62 -9.71 21.07
C LYS A 200 19.53 -8.25 20.64
N LYS A 201 18.71 -7.44 21.33
CA LYS A 201 18.71 -5.99 21.14
C LYS A 201 20.13 -5.47 21.35
N LYS A 202 20.71 -4.78 20.36
CA LYS A 202 21.83 -3.86 20.59
C LYS A 202 21.26 -2.68 21.36
N THR A 203 21.29 -2.75 22.70
CA THR A 203 20.94 -1.60 23.53
C THR A 203 21.86 -0.45 23.14
N ALA A 204 21.30 0.63 22.61
CA ALA A 204 22.05 1.83 22.32
C ALA A 204 22.55 2.41 23.65
N GLN A 205 23.80 2.12 24.01
CA GLN A 205 24.45 2.80 25.12
C GLN A 205 24.53 4.29 24.77
N PRO A 206 24.12 5.20 25.68
CA PRO A 206 24.39 6.62 25.51
C PRO A 206 25.90 6.79 25.37
N ARG A 207 26.37 7.23 24.19
CA ARG A 207 27.80 7.45 23.96
C ARG A 207 28.22 8.64 24.81
N ALA A 208 28.84 8.35 25.95
CA ALA A 208 29.24 9.35 26.92
C ALA A 208 30.06 10.46 26.24
N ALA A 209 29.78 11.71 26.60
CA ALA A 209 30.35 12.86 25.91
C ALA A 209 31.88 12.87 26.03
N GLU A 210 32.56 12.68 24.89
CA GLU A 210 34.01 12.81 24.77
C GLU A 210 34.39 14.27 25.09
N LYS A 211 34.91 14.49 26.30
CA LYS A 211 35.40 15.81 26.73
C LYS A 211 36.53 16.25 25.80
N LYS A 212 36.34 17.36 25.09
CA LYS A 212 37.44 18.09 24.45
C LYS A 212 38.40 18.61 25.53
N GLN A 213 39.49 17.90 25.77
CA GLN A 213 40.73 18.53 26.17
C GLN A 213 41.48 18.90 24.90
N GLY A 214 41.58 20.20 24.64
CA GLY A 214 42.46 20.71 23.58
C GLY A 214 43.89 20.74 24.07
N ASN A 215 44.85 20.61 23.16
CA ASN A 215 46.14 21.24 23.33
C ASN A 215 46.62 21.76 21.97
N ASN A 216 47.22 22.95 21.97
CA ASN A 216 47.88 23.51 20.80
C ASN A 216 49.24 22.83 20.59
N VAL A 217 49.81 22.96 19.38
CA VAL A 217 51.12 23.59 19.13
C VAL A 217 51.44 23.53 17.61
N SER A 218 52.07 24.60 17.10
CA SER A 218 52.74 24.84 15.78
C SER A 218 52.63 23.83 14.62
N GLY A 219 52.65 24.25 13.35
CA GLY A 219 52.85 25.60 12.78
C GLY A 219 53.42 25.52 11.35
N GLU A 220 53.66 26.69 10.73
CA GLU A 220 54.37 26.91 9.44
C GLU A 220 53.82 26.19 8.17
N ALA A 221 54.10 26.63 6.94
CA ALA A 221 54.11 27.95 6.28
C ALA A 221 54.48 27.68 4.81
N ILE A 222 53.66 28.15 3.87
CA ILE A 222 54.04 28.68 2.54
C ILE A 222 54.99 27.84 1.65
N LYS A 223 54.49 27.33 0.51
CA LYS A 223 55.01 27.76 -0.83
C LYS A 223 54.15 27.30 -2.01
N SER A 224 54.03 28.20 -2.99
CA SER A 224 53.42 27.99 -4.30
C SER A 224 54.49 28.09 -5.41
N ARG A 225 54.30 27.31 -6.48
CA ARG A 225 54.89 27.45 -7.83
C ARG A 225 53.92 26.79 -8.81
N SER A 226 53.15 27.50 -9.63
CA SER A 226 53.50 28.28 -10.84
C SER A 226 53.62 27.42 -12.12
N SER A 227 52.55 27.40 -12.92
CA SER A 227 52.40 27.98 -14.29
C SER A 227 53.63 28.02 -15.25
N PRO A 228 53.48 28.13 -16.60
CA PRO A 228 52.39 28.82 -17.33
C PRO A 228 52.02 28.26 -18.75
N VAL A 229 51.49 29.12 -19.64
CA VAL A 229 51.17 28.96 -21.09
C VAL A 229 49.76 28.37 -21.38
N ALA A 230 48.88 28.94 -22.22
CA ALA A 230 48.85 30.29 -22.86
C ALA A 230 47.43 30.77 -23.29
N ARG A 231 47.25 31.22 -24.55
CA ARG A 231 46.15 31.94 -25.24
C ARG A 231 46.00 31.32 -26.66
N ASP A 232 44.95 31.51 -27.47
CA ASP A 232 44.21 32.72 -27.88
C ASP A 232 42.71 32.40 -28.18
N ARG A 233 41.72 33.27 -27.86
CA ARG A 233 41.19 34.43 -28.64
C ARG A 233 40.76 34.15 -30.10
N LYS A 234 39.44 34.05 -30.35
CA LYS A 234 38.63 35.13 -30.97
C LYS A 234 37.12 34.79 -31.09
N LYS A 235 36.30 35.86 -31.07
CA LYS A 235 34.91 35.97 -31.60
C LYS A 235 35.02 36.71 -32.96
N PRO A 236 34.01 36.76 -33.89
CA PRO A 236 32.69 37.35 -33.60
C PRO A 236 31.46 36.95 -34.49
N ALA A 237 30.31 37.56 -34.17
CA ALA A 237 29.27 38.15 -35.06
C ALA A 237 28.57 37.38 -36.23
N SER A 238 27.27 37.08 -36.00
CA SER A 238 26.05 37.44 -36.78
C SER A 238 25.98 37.52 -38.34
N GLY A 239 24.88 36.97 -38.89
CA GLY A 239 24.26 37.35 -40.19
C GLY A 239 24.29 36.25 -41.28
N THR A 240 23.40 36.18 -42.29
CA THR A 240 22.12 36.89 -42.58
C THR A 240 21.24 36.07 -43.57
N THR A 241 19.91 36.25 -43.51
CA THR A 241 18.78 35.78 -44.38
C THR A 241 18.98 35.02 -45.72
N THR A 242 18.08 34.04 -45.96
CA THR A 242 17.04 33.97 -47.04
C THR A 242 15.94 32.98 -46.59
N LYS A 243 14.61 33.10 -46.78
CA LYS A 243 13.64 33.68 -47.75
C LYS A 243 13.34 32.85 -49.02
N THR A 244 12.22 32.09 -48.99
CA THR A 244 11.31 31.81 -50.14
C THR A 244 9.86 31.63 -49.62
N ALA A 245 8.83 31.70 -50.48
CA ALA A 245 7.40 31.73 -50.13
C ALA A 245 6.53 31.03 -51.23
N MET A 246 5.22 30.79 -51.11
CA MET A 246 4.25 31.19 -50.05
C MET A 246 3.50 29.98 -49.42
N ALA A 247 2.23 29.60 -49.58
CA ALA A 247 1.10 30.00 -50.46
C ALA A 247 -0.20 30.29 -49.64
N LYS A 248 -1.39 30.01 -50.21
CA LYS A 248 -2.75 30.15 -49.63
C LYS A 248 -3.55 28.84 -49.92
N THR A 249 -4.70 28.51 -49.35
CA THR A 249 -5.94 29.31 -49.25
C THR A 249 -6.98 28.70 -48.27
N ASN A 250 -7.86 29.57 -47.74
CA ASN A 250 -9.21 29.42 -47.11
C ASN A 250 -9.84 28.00 -47.08
N THR A 251 -10.67 27.63 -46.08
CA THR A 251 -11.91 28.33 -45.65
C THR A 251 -12.22 28.24 -44.14
N ALA A 252 -13.30 28.92 -43.72
CA ALA A 252 -13.64 29.13 -42.30
C ALA A 252 -15.07 28.69 -41.96
N THR A 253 -15.27 28.27 -40.71
CA THR A 253 -16.57 28.37 -40.03
C THR A 253 -16.37 28.59 -38.53
N ARG A 254 -17.18 29.49 -37.94
CA ARG A 254 -17.28 29.74 -36.50
C ARG A 254 -18.74 30.06 -36.17
N PRO A 255 -19.36 29.31 -35.25
CA PRO A 255 -19.99 29.93 -34.08
C PRO A 255 -19.73 29.11 -32.80
N SER A 256 -20.00 29.58 -31.58
CA SER A 256 -20.26 30.94 -31.07
C SER A 256 -19.94 30.97 -29.56
N THR A 257 -19.77 32.15 -28.99
CA THR A 257 -19.56 32.35 -27.54
C THR A 257 -20.89 32.57 -26.83
N ALA A 258 -21.16 31.82 -25.75
CA ALA A 258 -22.30 32.04 -24.86
C ALA A 258 -21.87 31.93 -23.39
N SER A 259 -22.25 32.93 -22.57
CA SER A 259 -21.71 33.11 -21.22
C SER A 259 -22.39 32.23 -20.17
N ARG A 260 -21.60 31.49 -19.38
CA ARG A 260 -22.08 30.91 -18.11
C ARG A 260 -22.16 31.99 -17.03
N LYS A 261 -23.34 32.59 -16.84
CA LYS A 261 -23.65 33.35 -15.62
C LYS A 261 -23.70 32.39 -14.42
N ALA A 262 -22.93 32.67 -13.38
CA ALA A 262 -23.16 32.11 -12.06
C ALA A 262 -24.27 32.92 -11.35
N LEU A 263 -25.17 32.27 -10.62
CA LEU A 263 -26.06 32.98 -9.69
C LEU A 263 -26.51 32.10 -8.51
N ALA A 264 -26.05 32.51 -7.33
CA ALA A 264 -26.56 32.25 -5.97
C ALA A 264 -27.47 31.02 -5.71
N SER A 265 -26.96 30.09 -4.90
CA SER A 265 -27.80 29.26 -4.03
C SER A 265 -28.51 30.13 -2.98
N LYS A 266 -29.82 29.92 -2.78
CA LYS A 266 -30.58 30.47 -1.65
C LYS A 266 -30.79 29.40 -0.58
N SER A 267 -30.76 29.81 0.68
CA SER A 267 -30.79 28.92 1.84
C SER A 267 -32.19 28.40 2.19
N SER A 268 -32.28 27.09 2.42
CA SER A 268 -33.14 26.42 3.42
C SER A 268 -34.54 26.97 3.73
N ALA A 269 -35.55 26.25 3.26
CA ALA A 269 -36.72 25.93 4.08
C ALA A 269 -36.71 24.42 4.36
N ALA A 270 -37.04 23.98 5.57
CA ALA A 270 -36.87 22.60 6.02
C ALA A 270 -37.90 21.63 5.40
N ARG A 271 -37.64 21.19 4.17
CA ARG A 271 -38.28 19.99 3.61
C ARG A 271 -37.60 18.74 4.15
N SER A 272 -38.39 17.74 4.53
CA SER A 272 -37.91 16.37 4.78
C SER A 272 -37.07 15.91 3.57
N PRO A 273 -35.87 15.34 3.77
CA PRO A 273 -34.95 15.06 2.68
C PRO A 273 -35.58 14.04 1.71
N ARG A 274 -35.60 14.40 0.43
CA ARG A 274 -36.15 13.58 -0.66
C ARG A 274 -35.32 12.30 -0.81
N ALA A 275 -35.91 11.24 -1.39
CA ALA A 275 -35.18 10.04 -1.76
C ALA A 275 -33.89 10.35 -2.53
N VAL A 276 -32.77 9.81 -2.07
CA VAL A 276 -31.42 10.04 -2.62
C VAL A 276 -31.01 8.86 -3.50
N ARG A 277 -30.44 9.13 -4.68
CA ARG A 277 -29.98 8.12 -5.66
C ARG A 277 -28.48 8.15 -5.95
N SER A 278 -27.76 9.10 -5.35
CA SER A 278 -26.34 9.39 -5.56
C SER A 278 -25.86 10.18 -4.34
N PRO A 279 -24.59 10.06 -3.91
CA PRO A 279 -24.05 10.82 -2.79
C PRO A 279 -23.73 12.29 -3.14
N GLU A 280 -24.16 12.76 -4.31
CA GLU A 280 -23.85 14.09 -4.86
C GLU A 280 -22.33 14.30 -4.97
N ALA A 281 -21.77 15.26 -4.22
CA ALA A 281 -20.35 15.57 -4.15
C ALA A 281 -19.68 15.03 -2.85
N TRP A 282 -20.37 14.18 -2.08
CA TRP A 282 -19.80 13.59 -0.87
C TRP A 282 -18.90 12.40 -1.19
N VAL A 283 -17.76 12.34 -0.50
CA VAL A 283 -16.86 11.17 -0.45
C VAL A 283 -16.68 10.72 1.00
N MET A 284 -16.47 9.42 1.20
CA MET A 284 -16.14 8.83 2.48
C MET A 284 -14.64 8.53 2.57
N LEU A 285 -14.01 8.95 3.67
CA LEU A 285 -12.61 8.68 4.01
C LEU A 285 -12.55 8.23 5.47
N ASP A 286 -12.22 6.96 5.69
CA ASP A 286 -12.08 6.32 7.01
C ASP A 286 -13.31 6.49 7.93
N GLY A 287 -14.51 6.31 7.35
CA GLY A 287 -15.80 6.49 8.03
C GLY A 287 -16.21 7.95 8.27
N LYS A 288 -15.38 8.93 7.90
CA LYS A 288 -15.70 10.35 7.90
C LYS A 288 -16.12 10.81 6.50
N PHE A 289 -16.83 11.94 6.42
CA PHE A 289 -17.49 12.37 5.18
C PHE A 289 -17.11 13.81 4.81
N PHE A 290 -16.73 14.01 3.56
CA PHE A 290 -16.19 15.27 3.04
C PHE A 290 -16.88 15.66 1.73
N GLN A 291 -17.02 16.95 1.44
CA GLN A 291 -17.47 17.42 0.13
C GLN A 291 -16.26 17.61 -0.78
N ALA A 292 -16.16 16.82 -1.85
CA ALA A 292 -15.10 16.94 -2.83
C ALA A 292 -15.51 17.91 -3.96
N GLN A 293 -14.59 18.78 -4.36
CA GLN A 293 -14.71 19.55 -5.62
C GLN A 293 -14.35 18.69 -6.84
N LEU A 294 -13.52 17.66 -6.63
CA LEU A 294 -13.13 16.68 -7.63
C LEU A 294 -13.01 15.31 -6.97
N SER A 295 -13.61 14.29 -7.58
CA SER A 295 -13.13 12.90 -7.50
C SER A 295 -12.88 12.44 -8.94
N ASN A 296 -11.73 11.83 -9.19
CA ASN A 296 -11.35 11.35 -10.52
C ASN A 296 -10.60 10.02 -10.43
N THR A 297 -11.24 8.96 -10.95
CA THR A 297 -10.68 7.61 -11.07
C THR A 297 -9.78 7.50 -12.31
N GLN A 298 -8.51 7.19 -12.09
CA GLN A 298 -7.49 7.04 -13.12
C GLN A 298 -7.52 5.64 -13.76
N PRO A 299 -6.89 5.43 -14.93
CA PRO A 299 -6.87 4.12 -15.61
C PRO A 299 -6.22 2.97 -14.81
N ASP A 300 -5.34 3.27 -13.86
CA ASP A 300 -4.75 2.31 -12.92
C ASP A 300 -5.62 2.07 -11.66
N ARG A 301 -6.83 2.65 -11.63
CA ARG A 301 -7.77 2.74 -10.51
C ARG A 301 -7.28 3.53 -9.29
N SER A 302 -6.20 4.32 -9.42
CA SER A 302 -5.93 5.36 -8.40
C SER A 302 -7.01 6.45 -8.44
N ILE A 303 -7.31 7.05 -7.30
CA ILE A 303 -8.28 8.14 -7.17
C ILE A 303 -7.53 9.43 -6.83
N ILE A 304 -7.86 10.51 -7.53
CA ILE A 304 -7.41 11.87 -7.20
C ILE A 304 -8.61 12.64 -6.66
N LEU A 305 -8.51 13.13 -5.42
CA LEU A 305 -9.52 13.93 -4.74
C LEU A 305 -9.03 15.38 -4.58
N GLN A 306 -9.93 16.35 -4.72
CA GLN A 306 -9.72 17.72 -4.21
C GLN A 306 -10.82 18.08 -3.21
N ILE A 307 -10.43 18.37 -1.97
CA ILE A 307 -11.35 18.59 -0.85
C ILE A 307 -11.05 19.93 -0.18
N PRO A 308 -11.87 20.98 -0.38
CA PRO A 308 -11.81 22.18 0.44
C PRO A 308 -12.35 21.85 1.85
N PRO A 309 -11.64 22.16 2.94
CA PRO A 309 -12.19 22.01 4.28
C PRO A 309 -13.25 23.08 4.53
N LYS A 310 -14.38 22.67 5.14
CA LYS A 310 -15.45 23.56 5.61
C LYS A 310 -14.99 24.47 6.74
N ASP A 311 -14.13 23.96 7.61
CA ASP A 311 -13.69 24.57 8.87
C ASP A 311 -12.31 24.03 9.29
N MET A 312 -11.76 24.60 10.36
CA MET A 312 -10.40 24.26 10.84
C MET A 312 -10.30 22.84 11.45
N GLU A 313 -11.42 22.29 11.93
CA GLU A 313 -11.48 20.91 12.42
C GLU A 313 -11.35 19.94 11.24
N GLN A 314 -12.16 20.09 10.21
CA GLN A 314 -12.06 19.29 8.98
C GLN A 314 -10.69 19.46 8.29
N ALA A 315 -10.08 20.64 8.35
CA ALA A 315 -8.72 20.86 7.87
C ALA A 315 -7.67 20.07 8.67
N ALA A 316 -7.84 19.93 9.99
CA ALA A 316 -6.97 19.10 10.83
C ALA A 316 -7.18 17.60 10.55
N GLU A 317 -8.42 17.16 10.32
CA GLU A 317 -8.72 15.77 9.93
C GLU A 317 -8.05 15.40 8.60
N LEU A 318 -8.20 16.23 7.56
CA LEU A 318 -7.58 16.02 6.25
C LEU A 318 -6.06 16.06 6.35
N LYS A 319 -5.48 16.97 7.15
CA LYS A 319 -4.04 16.99 7.41
C LYS A 319 -3.55 15.73 8.12
N ALA A 320 -4.34 15.16 9.03
CA ALA A 320 -4.02 13.90 9.71
C ALA A 320 -4.09 12.66 8.79
N LEU A 321 -4.56 12.79 7.54
CA LEU A 321 -4.46 11.73 6.52
C LEU A 321 -3.05 11.61 5.91
N HIS A 322 -2.15 12.58 6.11
CA HIS A 322 -0.82 12.58 5.53
C HIS A 322 -0.03 11.29 5.89
N PRO A 323 0.59 10.58 4.91
CA PRO A 323 1.46 9.45 5.21
C PRO A 323 2.72 9.92 5.96
N GLY A 324 3.25 9.10 6.86
CA GLY A 324 4.43 9.48 7.66
C GLY A 324 5.70 9.68 6.82
N GLU A 325 6.77 10.21 7.45
CA GLU A 325 8.09 10.35 6.81
C GLU A 325 8.70 8.98 6.45
N PHE A 326 8.53 7.99 7.33
CA PHE A 326 8.62 6.58 6.95
C PHE A 326 7.42 6.23 6.08
N HIS A 327 7.63 5.45 5.00
CA HIS A 327 6.60 5.05 4.01
C HIS A 327 5.50 4.12 4.60
N ASN A 328 4.81 4.60 5.62
CA ASN A 328 3.79 3.88 6.34
C ASN A 328 2.52 3.92 5.50
N ARG A 329 2.10 2.74 5.06
CA ARG A 329 0.98 2.50 4.15
C ARG A 329 -0.33 2.77 4.90
N LYS A 330 -0.65 4.03 5.18
CA LYS A 330 -1.92 4.42 5.81
C LYS A 330 -3.05 3.98 4.88
N GLN A 331 -3.91 3.11 5.39
CA GLN A 331 -5.06 2.58 4.67
C GLN A 331 -6.31 3.26 5.21
N LEU A 332 -7.32 3.43 4.37
CA LEU A 332 -8.63 3.93 4.78
C LEU A 332 -9.77 3.22 4.04
N ALA A 333 -10.95 3.24 4.67
CA ALA A 333 -12.20 2.95 3.97
C ALA A 333 -12.52 4.12 3.01
N TYR A 334 -12.71 3.82 1.73
CA TYR A 334 -13.06 4.80 0.70
C TYR A 334 -14.42 4.49 0.08
N ALA A 335 -15.20 5.53 -0.22
CA ALA A 335 -16.33 5.46 -1.15
C ALA A 335 -16.58 6.82 -1.84
N ASP A 336 -16.96 6.77 -3.12
CA ASP A 336 -17.72 7.81 -3.83
C ASP A 336 -18.88 7.20 -4.64
N LEU A 337 -19.42 7.94 -5.61
CA LEU A 337 -20.50 7.49 -6.51
C LEU A 337 -20.10 6.28 -7.40
N HIS A 338 -18.82 6.07 -7.66
CA HIS A 338 -18.32 5.11 -8.65
C HIS A 338 -17.50 3.98 -8.02
N GLU A 339 -16.59 4.30 -7.10
CA GLU A 339 -15.68 3.33 -6.50
C GLU A 339 -15.80 3.31 -4.97
N ALA A 340 -15.71 2.12 -4.38
CA ALA A 340 -15.62 1.94 -2.93
C ALA A 340 -14.79 0.72 -2.57
N GLY A 341 -13.95 0.83 -1.55
CA GLY A 341 -12.98 -0.20 -1.19
C GLY A 341 -12.00 0.26 -0.11
N ILE A 342 -10.94 -0.52 0.14
CA ILE A 342 -9.82 -0.06 0.96
C ILE A 342 -8.74 0.48 0.04
N MET A 343 -8.39 1.75 0.24
CA MET A 343 -7.32 2.41 -0.50
C MET A 343 -6.12 2.64 0.42
N GLN A 344 -4.92 2.65 -0.16
CA GLN A 344 -3.72 3.19 0.48
C GLN A 344 -3.57 4.66 0.12
N ILE A 345 -3.26 5.51 1.09
CA ILE A 345 -2.95 6.92 0.84
C ILE A 345 -1.53 7.02 0.27
N SER A 346 -1.40 7.67 -0.88
CA SER A 346 -0.13 7.88 -1.60
C SER A 346 0.45 9.26 -1.34
N SER A 347 -0.40 10.28 -1.28
CA SER A 347 -0.04 11.65 -0.90
C SER A 347 -1.23 12.42 -0.34
N VAL A 348 -0.94 13.42 0.48
CA VAL A 348 -1.87 14.46 0.91
C VAL A 348 -1.10 15.79 0.83
N THR A 349 -1.46 16.65 -0.11
CA THR A 349 -0.90 18.00 -0.22
C THR A 349 -1.97 19.05 0.06
N THR A 350 -1.56 20.19 0.60
CA THR A 350 -2.45 21.35 0.79
C THR A 350 -2.07 22.43 -0.21
N GLU A 351 -2.98 22.71 -1.14
CA GLU A 351 -2.90 23.83 -2.07
C GLU A 351 -3.68 25.02 -1.48
N SER A 352 -3.33 26.25 -1.88
CA SER A 352 -4.05 27.46 -1.46
C SER A 352 -4.48 28.25 -2.68
N LEU A 353 -5.77 28.18 -3.02
CA LEU A 353 -6.35 28.88 -4.17
C LEU A 353 -7.08 30.13 -3.68
N ALA A 354 -6.61 31.31 -4.09
CA ALA A 354 -7.13 32.61 -3.64
C ALA A 354 -7.22 32.74 -2.10
N GLY A 355 -6.24 32.19 -1.38
CA GLY A 355 -6.17 32.22 0.09
C GLY A 355 -7.05 31.19 0.82
N LYS A 356 -7.78 30.33 0.09
CA LYS A 356 -8.55 29.22 0.67
C LYS A 356 -7.77 27.91 0.51
N PRO A 357 -7.59 27.12 1.59
CA PRO A 357 -6.94 25.82 1.47
C PRO A 357 -7.82 24.84 0.68
N SER A 358 -7.19 23.93 -0.04
CA SER A 358 -7.80 22.73 -0.60
C SER A 358 -6.82 21.56 -0.47
N PHE A 359 -7.29 20.40 -0.06
CA PHE A 359 -6.47 19.20 0.08
C PHE A 359 -6.55 18.38 -1.21
N SER A 360 -5.41 18.18 -1.85
CA SER A 360 -5.27 17.21 -2.94
C SER A 360 -4.79 15.88 -2.33
N ILE A 361 -5.57 14.82 -2.53
CA ILE A 361 -5.31 13.49 -1.95
C ILE A 361 -5.24 12.47 -3.08
N ILE A 362 -4.15 11.71 -3.14
CA ILE A 362 -4.00 10.59 -4.07
C ILE A 362 -4.15 9.29 -3.29
N LEU A 363 -5.10 8.45 -3.72
CA LEU A 363 -5.41 7.15 -3.17
C LEU A 363 -5.09 6.06 -4.18
N ASN A 364 -4.38 5.01 -3.78
CA ASN A 364 -4.08 3.86 -4.64
C ASN A 364 -4.88 2.63 -4.20
N PRO A 365 -5.38 1.82 -5.14
CA PRO A 365 -6.08 0.58 -4.83
C PRO A 365 -5.11 -0.42 -4.22
N ILE A 366 -5.49 -1.03 -3.10
CA ILE A 366 -4.71 -2.14 -2.54
C ILE A 366 -4.96 -3.36 -3.42
N GLN A 367 -3.90 -3.94 -3.99
CA GLN A 367 -3.98 -5.27 -4.60
C GLN A 367 -4.27 -6.31 -3.50
N ARG A 368 -5.55 -6.50 -3.18
CA ARG A 368 -6.01 -7.64 -2.39
C ARG A 368 -5.53 -8.91 -3.08
N SER A 369 -4.79 -9.73 -2.33
CA SER A 369 -4.62 -11.14 -2.66
C SER A 369 -6.00 -11.72 -2.96
N GLN A 370 -6.15 -12.44 -4.07
CA GLN A 370 -7.41 -13.11 -4.40
C GLN A 370 -7.76 -14.24 -3.40
N ASN A 371 -6.82 -14.53 -2.48
CA ASN A 371 -6.99 -15.42 -1.33
C ASN A 371 -7.05 -14.61 -0.01
N SER A 372 -7.92 -13.61 0.10
CA SER A 372 -8.59 -13.38 1.40
C SER A 372 -9.53 -14.56 1.63
N GLY A 373 -9.57 -15.11 2.85
CA GLY A 373 -10.03 -16.49 3.10
C GLY A 373 -11.51 -16.80 2.82
N PHE A 374 -12.30 -15.80 2.45
CA PHE A 374 -13.71 -15.94 2.10
C PHE A 374 -13.84 -16.14 0.59
N ALA A 375 -14.20 -17.36 0.18
CA ALA A 375 -14.69 -17.59 -1.18
C ALA A 375 -15.99 -16.79 -1.40
N MET A 376 -16.27 -16.42 -2.66
CA MET A 376 -17.65 -16.11 -3.08
C MET A 376 -18.56 -17.25 -2.64
N GLU A 377 -19.79 -16.98 -2.21
CA GLU A 377 -20.59 -18.00 -1.52
C GLU A 377 -20.75 -19.26 -2.37
N ALA A 378 -20.48 -20.42 -1.77
CA ALA A 378 -20.84 -21.70 -2.36
C ALA A 378 -22.31 -21.99 -2.07
N ASN A 379 -22.98 -22.73 -2.95
CA ASN A 379 -24.33 -23.25 -2.71
C ASN A 379 -24.33 -24.07 -1.40
N PHE A 380 -25.28 -23.79 -0.51
CA PHE A 380 -25.31 -24.33 0.86
C PHE A 380 -26.75 -24.42 1.38
N ASN A 381 -27.09 -25.53 2.06
CA ASN A 381 -28.43 -25.79 2.61
C ASN A 381 -29.59 -25.39 1.67
N ASN A 382 -29.57 -25.91 0.45
CA ASN A 382 -30.52 -25.64 -0.64
C ASN A 382 -30.55 -24.19 -1.18
N HIS A 383 -29.84 -23.23 -0.57
CA HIS A 383 -29.66 -21.91 -1.14
C HIS A 383 -28.50 -21.90 -2.16
N SER A 384 -28.74 -21.27 -3.31
CA SER A 384 -27.69 -20.93 -4.27
C SER A 384 -26.81 -19.79 -3.75
N ALA A 385 -25.61 -19.66 -4.34
CA ALA A 385 -24.71 -18.54 -4.11
C ALA A 385 -25.39 -17.15 -4.24
N ASP A 386 -26.37 -17.03 -5.14
CA ASP A 386 -27.06 -15.76 -5.43
C ASP A 386 -28.15 -15.45 -4.40
N GLU A 387 -28.88 -16.45 -3.92
CA GLU A 387 -29.84 -16.28 -2.82
C GLU A 387 -29.15 -15.92 -1.51
N ILE A 388 -28.00 -16.52 -1.21
CA ILE A 388 -27.20 -16.17 -0.02
C ILE A 388 -26.71 -14.72 -0.12
N ALA A 389 -26.31 -14.28 -1.31
CA ALA A 389 -25.90 -12.90 -1.54
C ALA A 389 -27.07 -11.90 -1.46
N GLU A 390 -28.27 -12.25 -1.93
CA GLU A 390 -29.47 -11.43 -1.70
C GLU A 390 -29.79 -11.35 -0.21
N LEU A 391 -29.81 -12.46 0.52
CA LEU A 391 -30.05 -12.48 1.97
C LEU A 391 -29.03 -11.60 2.73
N ARG A 392 -27.75 -11.61 2.32
CA ARG A 392 -26.72 -10.71 2.88
C ARG A 392 -26.94 -9.25 2.48
N ALA A 393 -27.42 -8.96 1.26
CA ALA A 393 -27.82 -7.61 0.86
C ALA A 393 -29.00 -7.11 1.70
N ARG A 394 -29.98 -7.97 2.01
CA ARG A 394 -31.14 -7.67 2.87
C ARG A 394 -30.72 -7.44 4.33
N LEU A 395 -29.79 -8.22 4.88
CA LEU A 395 -29.18 -7.93 6.18
C LEU A 395 -28.51 -6.55 6.19
N ILE A 396 -27.60 -6.30 5.26
CA ILE A 396 -26.82 -5.05 5.18
C ILE A 396 -27.75 -3.83 5.07
N LEU A 397 -28.74 -3.87 4.18
CA LEU A 397 -29.56 -2.71 3.80
C LEU A 397 -30.86 -2.54 4.57
N LEU A 398 -31.47 -3.63 5.07
CA LEU A 398 -32.78 -3.59 5.73
C LEU A 398 -32.67 -3.91 7.23
N GLY A 399 -31.63 -4.66 7.64
CA GLY A 399 -31.51 -5.24 8.99
C GLY A 399 -32.22 -6.59 9.13
N GLU A 400 -32.57 -7.24 8.01
CA GLU A 400 -33.23 -8.54 8.04
C GLU A 400 -32.21 -9.67 8.34
N ALA A 401 -32.41 -10.37 9.47
CA ALA A 401 -31.50 -11.42 9.91
C ALA A 401 -31.45 -12.62 8.95
N LEU A 402 -30.25 -13.17 8.74
CA LEU A 402 -30.04 -14.39 7.97
C LEU A 402 -30.74 -15.60 8.63
N PRO A 403 -31.17 -16.61 7.84
CA PRO A 403 -31.56 -17.92 8.36
C PRO A 403 -30.53 -18.48 9.36
N ARG A 404 -31.01 -19.08 10.45
CA ARG A 404 -30.20 -19.39 11.65
C ARG A 404 -29.07 -20.40 11.39
N ASP A 405 -29.21 -21.20 10.35
CA ASP A 405 -28.19 -22.10 9.81
C ASP A 405 -27.17 -21.33 8.95
N LEU A 406 -27.62 -20.55 7.96
CA LEU A 406 -26.75 -19.71 7.13
C LEU A 406 -25.89 -18.76 7.96
N GLY A 407 -26.47 -18.10 8.98
CA GLY A 407 -25.75 -17.16 9.86
C GLY A 407 -24.60 -17.77 10.66
N ARG A 408 -24.47 -19.10 10.75
CA ARG A 408 -23.31 -19.78 11.35
C ARG A 408 -22.15 -20.03 10.38
N PHE A 409 -22.42 -20.07 9.07
CA PHE A 409 -21.43 -20.39 8.04
C PHE A 409 -21.07 -19.17 7.17
N PHE A 410 -22.02 -18.27 6.94
CA PHE A 410 -21.86 -17.02 6.21
C PHE A 410 -21.97 -15.82 7.16
N THR A 411 -20.96 -15.64 8.00
CA THR A 411 -20.80 -14.38 8.72
C THR A 411 -20.59 -13.25 7.70
N THR A 412 -21.28 -12.13 7.87
CA THR A 412 -21.11 -10.97 6.96
C THR A 412 -19.88 -10.18 7.41
N GLN A 413 -18.71 -10.80 7.23
CA GLN A 413 -17.41 -10.33 7.69
C GLN A 413 -16.47 -9.97 6.53
N PHE A 414 -15.51 -9.07 6.79
CA PHE A 414 -14.43 -8.75 5.88
C PHE A 414 -13.21 -8.15 6.60
N ASP A 415 -12.03 -8.26 5.98
CA ASP A 415 -10.83 -7.51 6.39
C ASP A 415 -10.99 -6.03 6.02
N GLY A 416 -11.22 -5.18 7.02
CA GLY A 416 -11.20 -3.72 6.93
C GLY A 416 -9.78 -3.14 6.82
N PRO A 417 -9.63 -1.80 6.85
CA PRO A 417 -8.33 -1.13 6.78
C PRO A 417 -7.35 -1.67 7.83
N HIS A 418 -6.10 -1.87 7.43
CA HIS A 418 -5.04 -2.50 8.24
C HIS A 418 -5.36 -3.93 8.70
N ASN A 419 -6.15 -4.69 7.92
CA ASN A 419 -6.62 -6.06 8.23
C ASN A 419 -7.34 -6.16 9.59
N ARG A 420 -8.10 -5.12 9.96
CA ARG A 420 -9.00 -5.18 11.12
C ARG A 420 -10.27 -5.92 10.71
N PRO A 421 -10.66 -7.04 11.36
CA PRO A 421 -11.90 -7.73 11.02
C PRO A 421 -13.10 -6.84 11.33
N VAL A 422 -14.02 -6.73 10.38
CA VAL A 422 -15.30 -6.04 10.53
C VAL A 422 -16.39 -7.08 10.35
N ALA A 423 -17.39 -7.08 11.24
CA ALA A 423 -18.55 -7.96 11.21
C ALA A 423 -19.83 -7.13 11.10
N ILE A 424 -20.79 -7.64 10.31
CA ILE A 424 -22.15 -7.10 10.19
C ILE A 424 -23.10 -8.18 10.70
N GLU A 425 -23.59 -7.98 11.93
CA GLU A 425 -24.57 -8.87 12.59
C GLU A 425 -25.98 -8.26 12.56
N GLU A 426 -26.07 -6.94 12.39
CA GLU A 426 -27.30 -6.15 12.24
C GLU A 426 -27.18 -5.19 11.04
N GLY A 427 -28.26 -4.50 10.66
CA GLY A 427 -28.26 -3.55 9.54
C GLY A 427 -27.32 -2.36 9.74
N ILE A 428 -26.73 -1.83 8.67
CA ILE A 428 -25.65 -0.82 8.76
C ILE A 428 -26.12 0.61 9.11
N PHE A 429 -27.43 0.87 9.05
CA PHE A 429 -28.00 2.22 9.08
C PHE A 429 -28.39 2.76 10.47
N PRO A 430 -28.87 1.97 11.46
CA PRO A 430 -29.25 2.49 12.78
C PRO A 430 -28.11 3.19 13.52
N GLU A 431 -26.89 2.64 13.51
CA GLU A 431 -25.73 3.25 14.18
C GLU A 431 -25.32 4.59 13.51
N LEU A 432 -25.41 4.66 12.18
CA LEU A 432 -25.17 5.89 11.41
C LEU A 432 -26.28 6.93 11.63
N TRP A 433 -27.54 6.49 11.76
CA TRP A 433 -28.67 7.36 12.10
C TRP A 433 -28.54 7.92 13.52
N ALA A 434 -28.16 7.11 14.51
CA ALA A 434 -27.95 7.56 15.88
C ALA A 434 -26.95 8.74 15.96
N LYS A 435 -25.89 8.69 15.13
CA LYS A 435 -24.85 9.72 15.00
C LYS A 435 -25.29 10.96 14.18
N LEU A 436 -26.31 10.83 13.31
CA LEU A 436 -26.68 11.87 12.33
C LEU A 436 -28.15 12.35 12.43
N GLN A 437 -28.95 11.87 13.38
CA GLN A 437 -30.34 12.28 13.59
C GLN A 437 -30.53 13.78 13.87
N THR A 438 -29.47 14.50 14.28
CA THR A 438 -29.43 15.95 14.45
C THR A 438 -29.13 16.73 13.16
N GLN A 439 -28.70 16.04 12.10
CA GLN A 439 -28.39 16.56 10.76
C GLN A 439 -29.01 15.62 9.69
N PRO A 440 -30.36 15.44 9.68
CA PRO A 440 -31.03 14.43 8.86
C PRO A 440 -30.87 14.65 7.34
N GLU A 441 -30.61 15.88 6.91
CA GLU A 441 -30.25 16.23 5.53
C GLU A 441 -28.89 15.64 5.10
N LEU A 442 -27.96 15.44 6.03
CA LEU A 442 -26.67 14.80 5.76
C LEU A 442 -26.75 13.27 5.84
N PHE A 443 -27.78 12.70 6.49
CA PHE A 443 -27.90 11.26 6.67
C PHE A 443 -27.99 10.49 5.34
N LEU A 444 -28.91 10.85 4.44
CA LEU A 444 -29.15 10.03 3.23
C LEU A 444 -27.95 9.96 2.26
N PRO A 445 -27.21 11.05 1.94
CA PRO A 445 -26.00 10.96 1.12
C PRO A 445 -24.88 10.15 1.79
N ARG A 446 -24.75 10.25 3.11
CA ARG A 446 -23.74 9.52 3.90
C ARG A 446 -24.06 8.03 4.01
N ALA A 447 -25.34 7.69 4.22
CA ALA A 447 -25.85 6.34 4.20
C ALA A 447 -25.64 5.67 2.82
N TRP A 448 -25.77 6.42 1.73
CA TRP A 448 -25.49 5.92 0.37
C TRP A 448 -24.03 5.43 0.24
N LEU A 449 -23.07 6.26 0.68
CA LEU A 449 -21.63 5.92 0.66
C LEU A 449 -21.30 4.73 1.56
N TRP A 450 -21.88 4.70 2.76
CA TRP A 450 -21.74 3.62 3.74
C TRP A 450 -22.22 2.29 3.14
N ALA A 451 -23.40 2.29 2.52
CA ALA A 451 -23.96 1.12 1.83
C ALA A 451 -23.11 0.67 0.63
N ALA A 452 -22.69 1.60 -0.24
CA ALA A 452 -21.83 1.29 -1.38
C ALA A 452 -20.50 0.65 -0.95
N TYR A 453 -19.90 1.12 0.14
CA TYR A 453 -18.74 0.50 0.77
C TYR A 453 -19.06 -0.92 1.26
N TYR A 454 -20.01 -1.09 2.17
CA TYR A 454 -20.28 -2.39 2.79
C TYR A 454 -20.71 -3.47 1.78
N LEU A 455 -21.53 -3.13 0.78
CA LEU A 455 -21.95 -4.05 -0.28
C LEU A 455 -20.77 -4.58 -1.12
N LYS A 456 -19.84 -3.71 -1.53
CA LYS A 456 -18.60 -4.11 -2.23
C LYS A 456 -17.64 -4.87 -1.32
N MET A 457 -17.47 -4.40 -0.08
CA MET A 457 -16.49 -4.93 0.87
C MET A 457 -16.81 -6.34 1.36
N CYS A 458 -18.10 -6.64 1.57
CA CYS A 458 -18.62 -7.97 1.89
C CYS A 458 -18.71 -8.92 0.68
N GLN A 459 -18.27 -8.47 -0.51
CA GLN A 459 -18.27 -9.21 -1.78
C GLN A 459 -19.67 -9.67 -2.26
N VAL A 460 -20.71 -8.96 -1.83
CA VAL A 460 -22.10 -9.22 -2.26
C VAL A 460 -22.25 -8.85 -3.74
N VAL A 461 -21.70 -7.71 -4.14
CA VAL A 461 -21.65 -7.22 -5.53
C VAL A 461 -20.28 -6.67 -5.93
N GLU A 462 -19.99 -6.69 -7.23
CA GLU A 462 -18.86 -5.97 -7.85
C GLU A 462 -19.28 -4.56 -8.28
N ASP A 463 -20.53 -4.36 -8.72
CA ASP A 463 -21.07 -3.04 -9.09
C ASP A 463 -22.41 -2.74 -8.39
N VAL A 464 -22.59 -1.49 -7.97
CA VAL A 464 -23.91 -0.94 -7.63
C VAL A 464 -24.51 -0.33 -8.89
N LEU A 465 -25.67 -0.83 -9.34
CA LEU A 465 -26.36 -0.37 -10.56
C LEU A 465 -27.49 0.62 -10.23
N GLU A 466 -28.18 0.41 -9.12
CA GLU A 466 -29.14 1.34 -8.52
C GLU A 466 -29.02 1.25 -6.99
N LEU A 467 -29.03 2.39 -6.32
CA LEU A 467 -29.21 2.47 -4.87
C LEU A 467 -30.00 3.74 -4.56
N GLN A 468 -31.25 3.56 -4.13
CA GLN A 468 -32.15 4.62 -3.70
C GLN A 468 -32.46 4.45 -2.20
N LEU A 469 -32.22 5.51 -1.43
CA LEU A 469 -32.49 5.55 0.01
C LEU A 469 -33.49 6.66 0.35
N GLY A 470 -34.49 6.35 1.19
CA GLY A 470 -35.44 7.30 1.72
C GLY A 470 -36.62 7.64 0.78
N PRO A 471 -37.42 8.68 1.09
CA PRO A 471 -37.26 9.61 2.21
C PRO A 471 -37.50 8.93 3.58
N VAL A 472 -36.81 9.36 4.63
CA VAL A 472 -37.06 8.86 5.99
C VAL A 472 -38.39 9.43 6.52
N LYS A 473 -39.25 8.57 7.08
CA LYS A 473 -40.50 8.94 7.76
C LYS A 473 -40.72 8.05 8.97
N ASN A 474 -41.05 8.62 10.13
CA ASN A 474 -41.33 7.87 11.37
C ASN A 474 -40.22 6.85 11.75
N LYS A 475 -38.95 7.24 11.61
CA LYS A 475 -37.75 6.37 11.71
C LYS A 475 -37.69 5.21 10.68
N VAL A 476 -38.57 5.11 9.70
CA VAL A 476 -38.52 4.11 8.63
C VAL A 476 -37.90 4.73 7.36
N MET A 477 -36.97 4.03 6.74
CA MET A 477 -36.31 4.42 5.48
C MET A 477 -36.58 3.36 4.39
N PRO A 478 -37.37 3.67 3.35
CA PRO A 478 -37.47 2.84 2.17
C PRO A 478 -36.11 2.66 1.49
N VAL A 479 -35.84 1.45 1.01
CA VAL A 479 -34.62 1.11 0.27
C VAL A 479 -35.00 0.37 -1.00
N ARG A 480 -34.41 0.79 -2.12
CA ARG A 480 -34.36 0.04 -3.37
C ARG A 480 -32.91 -0.07 -3.82
N PHE A 481 -32.47 -1.28 -4.10
CA PHE A 481 -31.10 -1.58 -4.52
C PHE A 481 -31.12 -2.59 -5.67
N ARG A 482 -30.21 -2.40 -6.61
CA ARG A 482 -29.90 -3.34 -7.68
C ARG A 482 -28.40 -3.34 -7.92
N GLY A 483 -27.77 -4.50 -7.94
CA GLY A 483 -26.31 -4.60 -8.10
C GLY A 483 -25.88 -5.87 -8.84
N ARG A 484 -24.72 -5.81 -9.47
CA ARG A 484 -24.15 -6.88 -10.29
C ARG A 484 -23.11 -7.64 -9.50
N ARG A 485 -23.22 -8.97 -9.47
CA ARG A 485 -22.26 -9.84 -8.80
C ARG A 485 -20.96 -9.95 -9.58
N LYS A 486 -19.87 -10.28 -8.88
CA LYS A 486 -18.58 -10.54 -9.53
C LYS A 486 -18.71 -11.72 -10.48
N ARG A 487 -18.22 -11.55 -11.72
CA ARG A 487 -18.22 -12.63 -12.72
C ARG A 487 -17.25 -13.73 -12.31
N VAL A 488 -17.76 -14.93 -12.01
CA VAL A 488 -16.96 -16.08 -11.57
C VAL A 488 -16.33 -16.82 -12.76
N TYR A 489 -17.09 -17.01 -13.85
CA TYR A 489 -16.65 -17.78 -15.03
C TYR A 489 -16.76 -16.97 -16.33
N ALA A 490 -15.85 -17.24 -17.28
CA ALA A 490 -15.80 -16.51 -18.55
C ALA A 490 -16.98 -16.86 -19.49
N ASN A 491 -17.63 -18.00 -19.33
CA ASN A 491 -18.79 -18.46 -20.10
C ASN A 491 -20.15 -18.16 -19.43
N GLN A 492 -20.17 -17.48 -18.29
CA GLN A 492 -21.39 -17.13 -17.55
C GLN A 492 -21.50 -15.60 -17.41
N GLU A 493 -22.72 -15.07 -17.50
CA GLU A 493 -22.99 -13.68 -17.16
C GLU A 493 -23.01 -13.48 -15.64
N SER A 494 -22.72 -12.25 -15.19
CA SER A 494 -22.89 -11.89 -13.78
C SER A 494 -24.36 -11.83 -13.41
N SER A 495 -24.75 -12.56 -12.36
CA SER A 495 -26.07 -12.45 -11.73
C SER A 495 -26.32 -11.04 -11.18
N ILE A 496 -27.60 -10.68 -11.08
CA ILE A 496 -28.09 -9.38 -10.59
C ILE A 496 -28.90 -9.60 -9.33
N ILE A 497 -28.48 -8.99 -8.23
CA ILE A 497 -29.22 -8.95 -6.97
C ILE A 497 -30.17 -7.76 -7.02
N ASN A 498 -31.40 -7.94 -6.53
CA ASN A 498 -32.38 -6.87 -6.36
C ASN A 498 -32.89 -6.91 -4.92
N VAL A 499 -32.96 -5.77 -4.24
CA VAL A 499 -33.55 -5.67 -2.89
C VAL A 499 -34.49 -4.47 -2.87
N GLU A 500 -35.74 -4.70 -2.49
CA GLU A 500 -36.71 -3.67 -2.16
C GLU A 500 -37.33 -3.98 -0.79
N GLY A 501 -37.48 -2.95 0.03
CA GLY A 501 -37.93 -3.08 1.42
C GLY A 501 -37.86 -1.76 2.19
N SER A 502 -37.78 -1.84 3.52
CA SER A 502 -37.56 -0.67 4.37
C SER A 502 -36.72 -1.02 5.60
N CYS A 503 -35.76 -0.17 5.93
CA CYS A 503 -34.95 -0.28 7.13
C CYS A 503 -35.58 0.55 8.27
N THR A 504 -35.56 0.01 9.49
CA THR A 504 -35.99 0.73 10.70
C THR A 504 -34.79 1.34 11.40
N LEU A 505 -34.81 2.66 11.56
CA LEU A 505 -33.75 3.48 12.15
C LEU A 505 -34.01 3.76 13.64
N SER A 506 -34.36 2.71 14.38
CA SER A 506 -34.38 2.71 15.84
C SER A 506 -32.94 2.64 16.36
N ALA A 507 -32.53 3.67 17.08
CA ALA A 507 -31.50 3.60 18.12
C ALA A 507 -32.18 3.32 19.47
#